data_AF-A0AA35URI8-F1
#
_entry.id   AF-A0AA35URI8-F1
#
_cell.length_a   1.000
_cell.length_b   1.000
_cell.length_c   1.000
_cell.angle_alpha   90.00
_cell.angle_beta   90.00
_cell.angle_gamma   90.00
#
_symmetry.space_group_name_H-M   'P 1'
#
loop_
_entity.id
_entity.type
_entity.pdbx_description
1 polymer ?
#
loop_
_entity_poly.entity_id
_entity_poly.type
_entity_poly.pdbx_seq_one_letter_code
_entity_poly.pdbx_strand_id
1 'polypeptide(L)'
;MMKMQTLFKGFRDANHILHEFTLADLPFMNSDDYLSLFYSVTKDFKKYEPIFEHLKSMIMCYILEIAKMDVEIASILKKRPILKPDEQLENIQHLKARIIQKKH
;
A
#
# COMPACT_ATOMS: atom_id res chain seq x y z
N MET A 1 23.94 9.79 22.58
CA MET A 1 24.68 8.88 21.66
C MET A 1 24.13 9.12 20.26
N MET A 2 24.85 9.86 19.40
CA MET A 2 24.44 10.07 18.00
C MET A 2 24.53 8.71 17.29
N LYS A 3 23.39 8.16 16.84
CA LYS A 3 23.41 7.01 15.93
C LYS A 3 24.04 7.51 14.64
N MET A 4 25.25 7.03 14.32
CA MET A 4 25.79 7.16 12.97
C MET A 4 24.76 6.56 12.02
N GLN A 5 24.15 7.40 11.18
CA GLN A 5 23.42 6.91 10.02
C GLN A 5 24.46 6.27 9.12
N THR A 6 24.36 4.96 8.91
CA THR A 6 25.20 4.26 7.94
C THR A 6 24.87 4.83 6.57
N LEU A 7 25.75 5.69 6.06
CA LEU A 7 25.67 6.24 4.71
C LEU A 7 26.13 5.17 3.72
N PHE A 8 25.24 4.75 2.83
CA PHE A 8 25.54 3.85 1.75
C PHE A 8 25.89 4.67 0.52
N LYS A 9 27.06 4.41 -0.06
CA LYS A 9 27.42 4.92 -1.38
C LYS A 9 26.88 3.97 -2.44
N GLY A 10 25.89 4.43 -3.19
CA GLY A 10 25.41 3.73 -4.37
C GLY A 10 24.30 4.51 -5.05
N PHE A 11 24.50 4.90 -6.32
CA PHE A 11 23.85 4.30 -7.49
C PHE A 11 24.60 4.72 -8.76
N ARG A 12 24.31 4.07 -9.89
CA ARG A 12 24.57 4.63 -11.22
C ARG A 12 23.18 4.75 -11.81
N ASP A 13 22.61 5.95 -11.82
CA ASP A 13 21.47 6.23 -12.68
C ASP A 13 21.90 6.11 -14.16
N ALA A 14 20.99 6.32 -15.10
CA ALA A 14 21.33 6.35 -16.53
C ALA A 14 22.42 7.40 -16.87
N ASN A 15 22.65 8.38 -15.99
CA ASN A 15 23.65 9.45 -16.11
C ASN A 15 24.94 9.17 -15.32
N HIS A 16 25.11 7.97 -14.75
CA HIS A 16 26.27 7.56 -13.94
C HIS A 16 26.53 8.39 -12.67
N ILE A 17 25.50 9.01 -12.10
CA ILE A 17 25.65 9.83 -10.88
C ILE A 17 25.63 8.92 -9.64
N LEU A 18 26.68 9.04 -8.83
CA LEU A 18 26.80 8.35 -7.55
C LEU A 18 25.99 9.11 -6.49
N HIS A 19 24.85 8.54 -6.11
CA HIS A 19 24.06 9.04 -4.99
C HIS A 19 24.48 8.37 -3.68
N GLU A 20 24.48 9.16 -2.60
CA GLU A 20 24.56 8.66 -1.24
C GLU A 20 23.14 8.54 -0.70
N PHE A 21 22.84 7.45 -0.01
CA PHE A 21 21.53 7.23 0.59
C PHE A 21 21.67 6.51 1.93
N THR A 22 20.61 6.58 2.70
CA THR A 22 20.44 5.90 3.98
C THR A 22 19.27 4.92 3.89
N LEU A 23 19.13 4.05 4.89
CA LEU A 23 17.98 3.14 4.96
C LEU A 23 16.63 3.89 5.00
N ALA A 24 16.61 5.12 5.50
CA ALA A 24 15.40 5.95 5.55
C ALA A 24 14.93 6.43 4.16
N ASP A 25 15.81 6.39 3.15
CA ASP A 25 15.50 6.84 1.80
C ASP A 25 14.87 5.72 0.95
N LEU A 26 14.99 4.46 1.37
CA LEU A 26 14.48 3.29 0.66
C LEU A 26 12.98 3.41 0.29
N PRO A 27 12.06 3.80 1.19
CA PRO A 27 10.64 3.91 0.84
C PRO A 27 10.33 4.92 -0.28
N PHE A 28 11.24 5.87 -0.53
CA PHE A 28 11.06 6.97 -1.46
C PHE A 28 11.77 6.76 -2.80
N MET A 29 12.49 5.64 -2.97
CA MET A 29 13.18 5.32 -4.22
C MET A 29 12.20 5.07 -5.37
N ASN A 30 12.58 5.50 -6.58
CA ASN A 30 11.82 5.18 -7.78
C ASN A 30 12.18 3.76 -8.30
N SER A 31 11.46 3.30 -9.33
CA SER A 31 11.65 1.96 -9.90
C SER A 31 13.07 1.70 -10.43
N ASP A 32 13.71 2.70 -11.02
CA ASP A 32 15.04 2.57 -11.63
C ASP A 32 16.14 2.52 -10.56
N ASP A 33 15.96 3.26 -9.46
CA ASP A 33 16.83 3.21 -8.29
C ASP A 33 16.78 1.82 -7.64
N TYR A 34 15.58 1.25 -7.48
CA TYR A 34 15.40 -0.10 -6.96
C TYR A 34 16.07 -1.17 -7.83
N LEU A 35 15.97 -1.04 -9.15
CA LEU A 35 16.63 -1.97 -10.07
C LEU A 35 18.16 -1.87 -9.96
N SER A 36 18.68 -0.64 -9.87
CA SER A 36 20.10 -0.36 -9.67
C SER A 36 20.62 -0.89 -8.32
N LEU A 37 19.79 -0.85 -7.28
CA LEU A 37 20.05 -1.47 -5.98
C LEU A 37 20.11 -2.97 -6.04
N PHE A 38 19.17 -3.58 -6.72
CA PHE A 38 19.19 -5.01 -6.95
C PHE A 38 20.47 -5.45 -7.67
N TYR A 39 20.89 -4.73 -8.72
CA TYR A 39 22.17 -5.00 -9.40
C TYR A 39 23.41 -4.78 -8.51
N SER A 40 23.35 -3.83 -7.59
CA SER A 40 24.47 -3.57 -6.66
C SER A 40 24.57 -4.65 -5.58
N VAL A 41 23.43 -5.06 -5.01
CA VAL A 41 23.34 -6.14 -4.01
C VAL A 41 23.78 -7.47 -4.60
N THR A 42 23.36 -7.78 -5.83
CA THR A 42 23.75 -9.04 -6.49
C THR A 42 25.25 -9.13 -6.79
N LYS A 43 25.93 -8.00 -7.00
CA LYS A 43 27.38 -7.95 -7.21
C LYS A 43 28.19 -8.13 -5.93
N ASP A 44 27.70 -7.62 -4.79
CA ASP A 44 28.41 -7.67 -3.51
C ASP A 44 27.43 -7.80 -2.33
N PHE A 45 26.90 -9.02 -2.16
CA PHE A 45 25.89 -9.29 -1.15
C PHE A 45 26.36 -8.95 0.28
N LYS A 46 27.62 -9.28 0.61
CA LYS A 46 28.16 -9.04 1.97
C LYS A 46 28.21 -7.55 2.31
N LYS A 47 28.57 -6.70 1.35
CA LYS A 47 28.61 -5.25 1.57
C LYS A 47 27.22 -4.64 1.77
N TYR A 48 26.21 -5.18 1.08
CA TYR A 48 24.85 -4.62 1.08
C TYR A 48 23.83 -5.43 1.89
N GLU A 49 24.26 -6.42 2.66
CA GLU A 49 23.40 -7.22 3.56
C GLU A 49 22.50 -6.35 4.45
N PRO A 50 22.97 -5.25 5.08
CA PRO A 50 22.10 -4.41 5.92
C PRO A 50 20.93 -3.79 5.16
N ILE A 51 21.11 -3.50 3.87
CA ILE A 51 20.05 -2.97 3.00
C ILE A 51 19.00 -4.06 2.76
N PHE A 52 19.44 -5.29 2.49
CA PHE A 52 18.56 -6.41 2.23
C PHE A 52 17.70 -6.77 3.45
N GLU A 53 18.31 -6.78 4.64
CA GLU A 53 17.59 -7.02 5.90
C GLU A 53 16.59 -5.89 6.23
N HIS A 54 16.96 -4.64 5.92
CA HIS A 54 16.03 -3.53 6.06
C HIS A 54 14.85 -3.63 5.09
N LEU A 55 15.10 -3.99 3.83
CA LEU A 55 14.07 -4.16 2.81
C LEU A 55 13.09 -5.27 3.19
N LYS A 56 13.59 -6.41 3.70
CA LYS A 56 12.74 -7.48 4.25
C LYS A 56 11.83 -6.95 5.37
N SER A 57 12.41 -6.21 6.31
CA SER A 57 11.68 -5.65 7.44
C SER A 57 10.59 -4.69 6.98
N MET A 58 10.90 -3.80 6.01
CA MET A 58 9.92 -2.89 5.40
C MET A 58 8.76 -3.65 4.74
N ILE A 59 9.06 -4.68 3.93
CA ILE A 59 8.03 -5.49 3.27
C ILE A 59 7.14 -6.19 4.31
N MET A 60 7.73 -6.75 5.36
CA MET A 60 6.97 -7.36 6.45
C MET A 60 6.06 -6.36 7.17
N CYS A 61 6.56 -5.16 7.47
CA CYS A 61 5.75 -4.10 8.07
C CYS A 61 4.57 -3.72 7.18
N TYR A 62 4.81 -3.55 5.88
CA TYR A 62 3.76 -3.20 4.91
C TYR A 62 2.67 -4.30 4.81
N ILE A 63 3.07 -5.57 4.77
CA ILE A 63 2.13 -6.70 4.78
C ILE A 63 1.28 -6.69 6.06
N LEU A 64 1.90 -6.44 7.21
CA LEU A 64 1.20 -6.38 8.49
C LEU A 64 0.23 -5.20 8.57
N GLU A 65 0.58 -4.05 8.00
CA GLU A 65 -0.30 -2.87 7.94
C GLU A 65 -1.53 -3.15 7.07
N ILE A 66 -1.34 -3.73 5.88
CA ILE A 66 -2.45 -4.13 5.02
C ILE A 66 -3.35 -5.16 5.72
N ALA A 67 -2.76 -6.18 6.35
CA ALA A 67 -3.52 -7.21 7.05
C ALA A 67 -4.34 -6.62 8.21
N LYS A 68 -3.83 -5.60 8.91
CA LYS A 68 -4.59 -4.87 9.94
C LYS A 68 -5.77 -4.13 9.33
N MET A 69 -5.57 -3.44 8.20
CA MET A 69 -6.65 -2.76 7.49
C MET A 69 -7.75 -3.73 7.06
N ASP A 70 -7.39 -4.93 6.56
CA ASP A 70 -8.37 -5.96 6.19
C ASP A 70 -9.22 -6.40 7.38
N VAL A 71 -8.60 -6.60 8.55
CA VAL A 71 -9.31 -6.95 9.78
C VAL A 71 -10.25 -5.83 10.21
N GLU A 72 -9.79 -4.56 10.14
CA GLU A 72 -10.62 -3.40 10.46
C GLU A 72 -11.84 -3.30 9.55
N ILE A 73 -11.65 -3.42 8.24
CA ILE A 73 -12.73 -3.44 7.24
C ILE A 73 -13.72 -4.56 7.54
N ALA A 74 -13.24 -5.79 7.75
CA ALA A 74 -14.08 -6.93 8.07
C ALA A 74 -14.88 -6.72 9.35
N SER A 75 -14.28 -6.08 10.37
CA SER A 75 -14.96 -5.77 11.63
C SER A 75 -16.11 -4.78 11.45
N ILE A 76 -15.93 -3.76 10.59
CA ILE A 76 -16.96 -2.77 10.27
C ILE A 76 -18.08 -3.41 9.48
N LEU A 77 -17.75 -4.24 8.48
CA LEU A 77 -18.74 -4.94 7.66
C LEU A 77 -19.60 -5.91 8.49
N LYS A 78 -19.01 -6.60 9.48
CA LYS A 78 -19.75 -7.46 10.43
C LYS A 78 -20.67 -6.68 11.37
N LYS A 79 -20.32 -5.43 11.72
CA LYS A 79 -21.13 -4.57 12.60
C LYS A 79 -22.30 -3.90 11.89
N ARG A 80 -22.24 -3.75 10.56
CA ARG A 80 -23.39 -3.25 9.81
C ARG A 80 -24.51 -4.29 9.88
N PRO A 81 -25.75 -3.91 10.22
CA PRO A 81 -26.86 -4.83 10.08
C PRO A 81 -26.88 -5.24 8.60
N ILE A 82 -26.79 -6.55 8.36
CA ILE A 82 -27.24 -7.11 7.09
C ILE A 82 -28.67 -6.59 6.98
N LEU A 83 -28.92 -5.67 6.04
CA LEU A 83 -30.28 -5.29 5.68
C LEU A 83 -30.95 -6.61 5.31
N LYS A 84 -31.75 -7.17 6.23
CA LYS A 84 -32.58 -8.32 5.94
C LYS A 84 -33.42 -7.93 4.72
N PRO A 85 -33.52 -8.76 3.67
CA PRO A 85 -34.29 -8.41 2.50
C PRO A 85 -35.80 -8.17 2.72
N ASP A 86 -36.33 -8.31 3.93
CA ASP A 86 -37.77 -8.50 4.14
C ASP A 86 -38.49 -7.50 5.06
N GLU A 87 -37.91 -6.36 5.40
CA GLU A 87 -38.62 -5.33 6.18
C GLU A 87 -38.62 -3.98 5.48
N GLN A 88 -39.26 -3.90 4.31
CA GLN A 88 -39.91 -2.69 3.79
C GLN A 88 -40.61 -2.95 2.45
N LEU A 89 -41.76 -3.63 2.48
CA LEU A 89 -42.67 -3.68 1.31
C LEU A 89 -44.15 -3.47 1.65
N GLU A 90 -44.48 -3.02 2.87
CA GLU A 90 -45.84 -2.55 3.16
C GLU A 90 -46.04 -1.08 2.75
N ASN A 91 -45.00 -0.25 2.77
CA ASN A 91 -45.12 1.18 2.45
C ASN A 91 -45.00 1.53 0.96
N ILE A 92 -44.64 0.58 0.07
CA ILE A 92 -44.56 0.84 -1.38
C ILE A 92 -45.94 0.76 -2.06
N GLN A 93 -46.96 0.22 -1.39
CA GLN A 93 -48.33 0.18 -1.95
C GLN A 93 -48.95 1.59 -2.14
N HIS A 94 -48.40 2.61 -1.48
CA HIS A 94 -48.83 4.00 -1.64
C HIS A 94 -48.14 4.74 -2.79
N LEU A 95 -47.07 4.18 -3.37
CA LEU A 95 -46.47 4.66 -4.61
C LEU A 95 -47.21 4.06 -5.81
N LYS A 96 -48.55 4.25 -5.86
CA LYS A 96 -49.27 4.07 -7.13
C LYS A 96 -48.60 4.98 -8.14
N ALA A 97 -47.97 4.38 -9.14
CA ALA A 97 -47.48 5.07 -10.32
C ALA A 97 -48.61 5.99 -10.82
N ARG A 98 -48.42 7.30 -10.72
CA ARG A 98 -49.26 8.25 -11.46
C ARG A 98 -48.99 7.94 -12.92
N ILE A 99 -49.92 7.21 -13.54
CA ILE A 99 -50.01 7.07 -14.99
C ILE A 99 -50.07 8.50 -15.52
N ILE A 100 -48.99 8.96 -16.13
CA ILE A 100 -48.96 10.23 -16.86
C ILE A 100 -49.87 10.00 -18.07
N GLN A 101 -51.12 10.46 -17.99
CA GLN A 101 -51.99 10.49 -19.16
C GLN A 101 -51.37 11.45 -20.17
N LYS A 102 -50.84 10.91 -21.27
CA LYS A 102 -50.50 11.68 -22.47
C LYS A 102 -51.79 12.38 -22.93
N LYS A 103 -51.81 13.71 -22.86
CA LYS A 103 -52.81 14.53 -23.55
C LYS A 103 -52.62 14.37 -25.06
N HIS A 104 -53.74 14.17 -25.76
CA HIS A 104 -53.91 14.29 -27.20
C HIS A 104 -53.46 15.66 -27.72
#